data_AF-A0A1V4TBU4-F1
#
_entry.id   AF-A0A1V4TBU4-F1
#
_cell.length_a   1.000
_cell.length_b   1.000
_cell.length_c   1.000
_cell.angle_alpha   90.00
_cell.angle_beta   90.00
_cell.angle_gamma   90.00
#
_symmetry.space_group_name_H-M   'P 1'
#
loop_
_entity.id
_entity.type
_entity.pdbx_description
1 polymer ?
#
loop_
_entity_poly.entity_id
_entity_poly.type
_entity_poly.pdbx_seq_one_letter_code
_entity_poly.pdbx_strand_id
1 'polypeptide(L)'
;MSASVLVPTVVSPIVVSLYVPAIFTGLIVGLIGLMAIAYQKDDLNALILTDIVGMGMLILVAAVGTDLAEALILPGLVVELAEILAISEILMSREMRKKGETAELIPLPTSMDMEVMTTAPTFLAIILIVYGAFLSGFTGGAVAGGGILFYIISRRMRGVPSDTWEGIAGVSGIAWCLWLVGFLVFFVFPQYWLLALFLAAFGVFIKVAFKAGLIGVIGREEFNKK
;
A
#
# COMPACT_ATOMS: atom_id res chain seq x y z
N MET A 1 25.17 39.34 6.42
CA MET A 1 25.75 38.20 5.68
C MET A 1 24.66 37.63 4.80
N SER A 2 24.82 37.74 3.48
CA SER A 2 23.84 37.25 2.50
C SER A 2 23.75 35.73 2.62
N ALA A 3 22.52 35.21 2.72
CA ALA A 3 22.22 33.78 2.62
C ALA A 3 22.46 33.33 1.19
N SER A 4 23.72 33.30 0.75
CA SER A 4 24.15 32.56 -0.42
C SER A 4 24.08 31.07 -0.08
N VAL A 5 22.85 30.57 -0.12
CA VAL A 5 22.49 29.38 -0.90
C VAL A 5 23.49 28.24 -0.75
N LEU A 6 23.30 27.45 0.31
CA LEU A 6 23.80 26.06 0.43
C LEU A 6 23.09 25.17 -0.60
N VAL A 7 23.14 25.52 -1.89
CA VAL A 7 22.66 24.64 -2.96
C VAL A 7 23.85 23.78 -3.37
N PRO A 8 23.77 22.46 -3.22
CA PRO A 8 24.80 21.56 -3.70
C PRO A 8 25.01 21.80 -5.20
N THR A 9 26.24 22.08 -5.62
CA THR A 9 26.63 22.29 -7.03
C THR A 9 26.41 21.06 -7.92
N VAL A 10 25.97 19.94 -7.32
CA VAL A 10 25.65 18.67 -7.98
C VAL A 10 24.21 18.57 -8.47
N VAL A 11 23.31 19.48 -8.07
CA VAL A 11 21.89 19.45 -8.47
C VAL A 11 21.60 20.51 -9.53
N SER A 12 20.92 20.11 -10.61
CA SER A 12 20.57 21.02 -11.72
C SER A 12 19.80 22.25 -11.21
N PRO A 13 20.15 23.47 -11.66
CA PRO A 13 19.46 24.70 -11.30
C PRO A 13 17.94 24.66 -11.55
N ILE A 14 17.50 23.86 -12.52
CA ILE A 14 16.09 23.63 -12.83
C ILE A 14 15.39 22.96 -11.65
N VAL A 15 15.98 21.92 -11.06
CA VAL A 15 15.39 21.18 -9.93
C VAL A 15 15.31 22.08 -8.69
N VAL A 16 16.34 22.88 -8.45
CA VAL A 16 16.38 23.85 -7.36
C VAL A 16 15.29 24.92 -7.52
N SER A 17 15.02 25.35 -8.76
CA SER A 17 13.96 26.32 -9.05
C SER A 17 12.55 25.80 -8.80
N LEU A 18 12.35 24.47 -8.77
CA LEU A 18 11.06 23.83 -8.53
C LEU A 18 10.71 23.68 -7.04
N TYR A 19 11.69 23.83 -6.15
CA TYR A 19 11.49 23.66 -4.70
C TYR A 19 10.47 24.65 -4.12
N VAL A 20 10.66 25.95 -4.40
CA VAL A 20 9.77 27.00 -3.91
C VAL A 20 8.35 26.83 -4.46
N PRO A 21 8.15 26.64 -5.79
CA PRO A 21 6.84 26.31 -6.34
C PRO A 21 6.19 25.08 -5.69
N ALA A 22 6.94 23.99 -5.47
CA ALA A 22 6.40 22.76 -4.88
C ALA A 22 5.82 23.00 -3.48
N ILE A 23 6.51 23.75 -2.62
CA ILE A 23 6.02 24.09 -1.28
C ILE A 23 4.72 24.89 -1.36
N PHE A 24 4.68 25.93 -2.20
CA PHE A 24 3.47 26.73 -2.35
C PHE A 24 2.31 25.92 -2.93
N THR A 25 2.56 25.05 -3.91
CA THR A 25 1.54 24.15 -4.45
C THR A 25 0.99 23.22 -3.39
N GLY A 26 1.84 22.55 -2.60
CA GLY A 26 1.40 21.65 -1.53
C GLY A 26 0.55 22.37 -0.46
N LEU A 27 0.95 23.58 -0.05
CA LEU A 27 0.19 24.39 0.89
C LEU A 27 -1.15 24.85 0.33
N ILE A 28 -1.19 25.33 -0.91
CA ILE A 28 -2.43 25.80 -1.55
C ILE A 28 -3.41 24.64 -1.73
N VAL A 29 -2.95 23.49 -2.23
CA VAL A 29 -3.77 22.29 -2.40
C VAL A 29 -4.30 21.81 -1.04
N GLY A 30 -3.46 21.75 -0.02
CA GLY A 30 -3.87 21.37 1.33
C GLY A 30 -4.91 22.33 1.92
N LEU A 31 -4.72 23.65 1.78
CA LEU A 31 -5.68 24.65 2.27
C LEU A 31 -7.03 24.58 1.55
N ILE A 32 -7.02 24.45 0.21
CA ILE A 32 -8.25 24.31 -0.58
C ILE A 32 -8.97 23.01 -0.21
N GLY A 33 -8.24 21.90 -0.08
CA GLY A 33 -8.80 20.60 0.30
C GLY A 33 -9.43 20.64 1.70
N LEU A 34 -8.74 21.20 2.70
CA LEU A 34 -9.29 21.35 4.05
C LEU A 34 -10.52 22.27 4.08
N MET A 35 -10.50 23.36 3.32
CA MET A 35 -11.64 24.26 3.19
C MET A 35 -12.83 23.53 2.54
N ALA A 36 -12.60 22.75 1.49
CA ALA A 36 -13.64 21.96 0.84
C ALA A 36 -14.25 20.91 1.78
N ILE A 37 -13.43 20.23 2.60
CA ILE A 37 -13.91 19.27 3.62
C ILE A 37 -14.84 19.97 4.62
N ALA A 38 -14.49 21.18 5.07
CA ALA A 38 -15.31 21.92 6.03
C ALA A 38 -16.70 22.31 5.49
N TYR A 39 -16.86 22.45 4.17
CA TYR A 39 -18.15 22.76 3.54
C TYR A 39 -18.93 21.52 3.07
N GLN A 40 -18.29 20.35 3.01
CA GLN A 40 -18.88 19.14 2.48
C GLN A 40 -19.79 18.46 3.53
N LYS A 41 -20.98 18.03 3.10
CA LYS A 41 -21.97 17.35 3.96
C LYS A 41 -22.09 15.84 3.72
N ASP A 42 -21.51 15.35 2.62
CA ASP A 42 -21.51 13.92 2.27
C ASP A 42 -20.17 13.31 2.65
N ASP A 43 -20.21 12.28 3.49
CA ASP A 43 -19.03 11.58 4.01
C ASP A 43 -18.16 10.99 2.90
N LEU A 44 -18.76 10.54 1.78
CA LEU A 44 -17.99 9.96 0.68
C LEU A 44 -17.15 11.01 -0.04
N ASN A 45 -17.75 12.19 -0.28
CA ASN A 45 -17.02 13.29 -0.89
C ASN A 45 -15.97 13.86 0.07
N ALA A 46 -16.21 13.83 1.38
CA ALA A 46 -15.20 14.19 2.36
C ALA A 46 -13.97 13.26 2.28
N LEU A 47 -14.18 11.94 2.10
CA LEU A 47 -13.09 10.98 1.89
C LEU A 47 -12.27 11.25 0.62
N ILE A 48 -12.93 11.60 -0.50
CA ILE A 48 -12.23 11.95 -1.73
C ILE A 48 -11.42 13.25 -1.55
N LEU A 49 -11.95 14.20 -0.78
CA LEU A 49 -11.25 15.45 -0.48
C LEU A 49 -10.07 15.24 0.48
N THR A 50 -10.11 14.24 1.37
CA THR A 50 -8.97 13.89 2.22
C THR A 50 -7.81 13.32 1.40
N ASP A 51 -8.07 12.54 0.35
CA ASP A 51 -7.02 12.08 -0.58
C ASP A 51 -6.30 13.24 -1.26
N ILE A 52 -7.03 14.31 -1.65
CA ILE A 52 -6.43 15.52 -2.24
C ILE A 52 -5.51 16.24 -1.24
N VAL A 53 -5.92 16.29 0.04
CA VAL A 53 -5.07 16.86 1.10
C VAL A 53 -3.85 15.99 1.32
N GLY A 54 -4.00 14.66 1.36
CA GLY A 54 -2.91 13.69 1.44
C GLY A 54 -1.85 13.96 0.36
N MET A 55 -2.29 14.02 -0.90
CA MET A 55 -1.40 14.25 -2.04
C MET A 55 -0.67 15.60 -1.93
N GLY A 56 -1.39 16.65 -1.48
CA GLY A 56 -0.80 17.95 -1.19
C GLY A 56 0.28 17.90 -0.11
N MET A 57 0.08 17.10 0.94
CA MET A 57 1.07 16.90 2.00
C MET A 57 2.25 16.04 1.55
N LEU A 58 2.04 15.04 0.68
CA LEU A 58 3.14 14.27 0.08
C LEU A 58 4.04 15.14 -0.79
N ILE A 59 3.49 16.11 -1.51
CA ILE A 59 4.28 17.12 -2.24
C ILE A 59 5.17 17.92 -1.27
N LEU A 60 4.66 18.28 -0.08
CA LEU A 60 5.47 18.97 0.94
C LEU A 60 6.57 18.07 1.51
N VAL A 61 6.26 16.81 1.81
CA VAL A 61 7.26 15.85 2.28
C VAL A 61 8.34 15.66 1.20
N ALA A 62 7.94 15.48 -0.07
CA ALA A 62 8.86 15.35 -1.19
C ALA A 62 9.74 16.58 -1.38
N ALA A 63 9.20 17.78 -1.15
CA ALA A 63 9.97 19.01 -1.22
C ALA A 63 11.14 19.00 -0.22
N VAL A 64 11.00 18.42 0.98
CA VAL A 64 12.07 18.37 1.99
C VAL A 64 13.36 17.73 1.46
N GLY A 65 13.28 16.83 0.47
CA GLY A 65 14.45 16.37 -0.30
C GLY A 65 15.52 15.66 0.52
N THR A 66 15.12 14.95 1.58
CA THR A 66 16.02 14.14 2.42
C THR A 66 15.80 12.66 2.16
N ASP A 67 16.79 11.82 2.45
CA ASP A 67 16.67 10.35 2.37
C ASP A 67 15.47 9.83 3.18
N LEU A 68 15.16 10.49 4.30
CA LEU A 68 13.98 10.18 5.10
C LEU A 68 12.67 10.54 4.38
N ALA A 69 12.62 11.69 3.70
CA ALA A 69 11.46 12.06 2.89
C ALA A 69 11.22 11.06 1.75
N GLU A 70 12.28 10.64 1.05
CA GLU A 70 12.19 9.61 0.01
C GLU A 70 11.62 8.29 0.55
N ALA A 71 12.05 7.88 1.74
CA ALA A 71 11.53 6.69 2.41
C ALA A 71 10.06 6.81 2.84
N LEU A 72 9.55 8.03 3.06
CA LEU A 72 8.18 8.29 3.51
C LEU A 72 7.17 8.50 2.36
N ILE A 73 7.62 8.99 1.20
CA ILE A 73 6.75 9.23 0.04
C ILE A 73 6.13 7.92 -0.46
N LEU A 74 6.94 6.85 -0.59
CA LEU A 74 6.47 5.57 -1.13
C LEU A 74 5.36 4.92 -0.29
N PRO A 75 5.48 4.77 1.05
CA PRO A 75 4.37 4.35 1.89
C PRO A 75 3.17 5.29 1.82
N GLY A 76 3.40 6.61 1.74
CA GLY A 76 2.34 7.60 1.61
C GLY A 76 1.47 7.38 0.37
N LEU A 77 2.10 7.25 -0.81
CA LEU A 77 1.43 6.97 -2.08
C LEU A 77 0.66 5.64 -2.05
N VAL A 78 1.21 4.62 -1.37
CA VAL A 78 0.52 3.33 -1.22
C VAL A 78 -0.75 3.46 -0.37
N VAL A 79 -0.72 4.27 0.69
CA VAL A 79 -1.91 4.51 1.54
C VAL A 79 -3.01 5.20 0.74
N GLU A 80 -2.68 6.22 -0.04
CA GLU A 80 -3.66 6.94 -0.88
C GLU A 80 -4.25 6.04 -1.98
N LEU A 81 -3.42 5.20 -2.61
CA LEU A 81 -3.93 4.22 -3.56
C LEU A 81 -4.91 3.24 -2.91
N ALA A 82 -4.63 2.81 -1.67
CA ALA A 82 -5.52 1.92 -0.94
C ALA A 82 -6.85 2.61 -0.56
N GLU A 83 -6.81 3.91 -0.22
CA GLU A 83 -8.00 4.71 0.08
C GLU A 83 -8.87 4.92 -1.17
N ILE A 84 -8.28 5.29 -2.31
CA ILE A 84 -9.00 5.42 -3.60
C ILE A 84 -9.63 4.08 -4.03
N LEU A 85 -8.93 2.96 -3.83
CA LEU A 85 -9.48 1.63 -4.11
C LEU A 85 -10.70 1.31 -3.23
N ALA A 86 -10.63 1.62 -1.94
CA ALA A 86 -11.74 1.43 -1.01
C ALA A 86 -12.94 2.34 -1.35
N ILE A 87 -12.71 3.60 -1.73
CA ILE A 87 -13.77 4.51 -2.18
C ILE A 87 -14.43 3.97 -3.46
N SER A 88 -13.63 3.46 -4.40
CA SER A 88 -14.11 2.86 -5.65
C SER A 88 -15.02 1.66 -5.39
N GLU A 89 -14.69 0.83 -4.39
CA GLU A 89 -15.54 -0.27 -3.92
C GLU A 89 -16.89 0.22 -3.41
N ILE A 90 -16.89 1.25 -2.54
CA ILE A 90 -18.12 1.83 -1.99
C ILE A 90 -19.00 2.41 -3.12
N LEU A 91 -18.41 3.10 -4.08
CA LEU A 91 -19.11 3.67 -5.24
C LEU A 91 -19.72 2.58 -6.13
N MET A 92 -18.93 1.56 -6.47
CA MET A 92 -19.39 0.43 -7.28
C MET A 92 -20.52 -0.34 -6.58
N SER A 93 -20.37 -0.61 -5.28
CA SER A 93 -21.39 -1.26 -4.46
C SER A 93 -22.70 -0.47 -4.40
N ARG A 94 -22.64 0.85 -4.24
CA ARG A 94 -23.81 1.73 -4.27
C ARG A 94 -24.52 1.70 -5.64
N GLU A 95 -23.77 1.72 -6.74
CA GLU A 95 -24.32 1.73 -8.09
C GLU A 95 -24.95 0.38 -8.47
N MET A 96 -24.30 -0.73 -8.12
CA MET A 96 -24.82 -2.07 -8.41
C MET A 96 -26.07 -2.38 -7.57
N ARG A 97 -26.12 -1.93 -6.31
CA ARG A 97 -27.36 -2.00 -5.50
C ARG A 97 -28.52 -1.24 -6.13
N LYS A 98 -28.28 -0.08 -6.76
CA LYS A 98 -29.34 0.66 -7.49
C LYS A 98 -29.86 -0.09 -8.72
N LYS A 99 -28.98 -0.85 -9.39
CA LYS A 99 -29.32 -1.69 -10.55
C LYS A 99 -29.88 -3.06 -10.17
N GLY A 100 -29.88 -3.41 -8.88
CA GLY A 100 -30.30 -4.73 -8.40
C GLY A 100 -29.27 -5.84 -8.64
N GLU A 101 -28.03 -5.48 -8.94
CA GLU A 101 -26.91 -6.39 -9.20
C GLU A 101 -25.98 -6.46 -7.98
N THR A 102 -25.25 -7.57 -7.82
CA THR A 102 -24.28 -7.73 -6.73
C THR A 102 -22.92 -7.20 -7.15
N ALA A 103 -22.32 -6.34 -6.32
CA ALA A 103 -20.97 -5.85 -6.57
C ALA A 103 -19.94 -6.91 -6.18
N GLU A 104 -19.30 -7.50 -7.18
CA GLU A 104 -18.13 -8.35 -6.95
C GLU A 104 -16.90 -7.47 -6.70
N LEU A 105 -16.20 -7.75 -5.60
CA LEU A 105 -15.01 -7.08 -5.05
C LEU A 105 -13.91 -6.79 -6.09
N ILE A 106 -13.85 -7.61 -7.11
CA ILE A 106 -12.97 -7.54 -8.27
C ILE A 106 -13.84 -8.04 -9.42
N PRO A 107 -13.92 -7.36 -10.58
CA PRO A 107 -14.47 -7.99 -11.78
C PRO A 107 -13.49 -9.09 -12.19
N LEU A 108 -13.53 -10.22 -11.48
CA LEU A 108 -12.88 -11.44 -11.91
C LEU A 108 -13.65 -11.83 -13.16
N PRO A 109 -13.00 -11.92 -14.34
CA PRO A 109 -13.67 -12.48 -15.49
C PRO A 109 -14.23 -13.83 -15.06
N THR A 110 -15.54 -14.01 -15.23
CA THR A 110 -16.31 -15.20 -14.84
C THR A 110 -15.83 -16.49 -15.52
N SER A 111 -14.77 -16.41 -16.33
CA SER A 111 -13.98 -17.53 -16.86
C SER A 111 -12.52 -17.10 -17.16
N MET A 112 -11.66 -17.02 -16.15
CA MET A 112 -10.19 -16.98 -16.39
C MET A 112 -9.65 -18.39 -16.62
N ASP A 113 -9.98 -19.00 -17.76
CA ASP A 113 -9.48 -20.34 -18.11
C ASP A 113 -8.14 -20.23 -18.83
N MET A 114 -7.13 -19.74 -18.11
CA MET A 114 -5.77 -19.59 -18.63
C MET A 114 -4.95 -20.86 -18.33
N GLU A 115 -4.29 -21.42 -19.33
CA GLU A 115 -3.44 -22.61 -19.20
C GLU A 115 -2.34 -22.46 -18.13
N VAL A 116 -1.85 -21.24 -17.91
CA VAL A 116 -0.85 -20.95 -16.86
C VAL A 116 -1.40 -21.19 -15.45
N MET A 117 -2.70 -20.95 -15.22
CA MET A 117 -3.37 -21.22 -13.93
C MET A 117 -3.56 -22.72 -13.68
N THR A 118 -3.55 -23.56 -14.73
CA THR A 118 -3.68 -25.02 -14.64
C THR A 118 -2.33 -25.75 -14.64
N THR A 119 -1.31 -25.21 -15.28
CA THR A 119 -0.02 -25.90 -15.45
C THR A 119 1.05 -25.51 -14.43
N ALA A 120 1.20 -24.21 -14.12
CA ALA A 120 2.37 -23.72 -13.40
C ALA A 120 2.12 -22.83 -12.15
N PRO A 121 0.93 -22.81 -11.50
CA PRO A 121 0.67 -21.81 -10.46
C PRO A 121 1.55 -21.99 -9.22
N THR A 122 1.86 -23.22 -8.83
CA THR A 122 2.74 -23.51 -7.69
C THR A 122 4.18 -23.06 -7.97
N PHE A 123 4.67 -23.30 -9.18
CA PHE A 123 6.04 -22.93 -9.56
C PHE A 123 6.22 -21.40 -9.57
N LEU A 124 5.28 -20.68 -10.19
CA LEU A 124 5.30 -19.22 -10.22
C LEU A 124 5.15 -18.62 -8.81
N ALA A 125 4.24 -19.16 -8.00
CA ALA A 125 4.07 -18.69 -6.62
C ALA A 125 5.35 -18.86 -5.78
N ILE A 126 6.04 -20.00 -5.91
CA ILE A 126 7.31 -20.24 -5.20
C ILE A 126 8.36 -19.23 -5.65
N ILE A 127 8.51 -19.00 -6.96
CA ILE A 127 9.47 -18.01 -7.47
C ILE A 127 9.18 -16.62 -6.91
N LEU A 128 7.91 -16.19 -6.93
CA LEU A 128 7.51 -14.88 -6.43
C LEU A 128 7.73 -14.75 -4.92
N ILE A 129 7.46 -15.80 -4.14
CA ILE A 129 7.72 -15.80 -2.69
C ILE A 129 9.22 -15.73 -2.40
N VAL A 130 10.03 -16.53 -3.09
CA VAL A 130 11.50 -16.54 -2.91
C VAL A 130 12.10 -15.20 -3.34
N TYR A 131 11.71 -14.68 -4.50
CA TYR A 131 12.16 -13.39 -4.99
C TYR A 131 11.72 -12.24 -4.07
N GLY A 132 10.48 -12.29 -3.57
CA GLY A 132 9.99 -11.35 -2.58
C GLY A 132 10.77 -11.40 -1.27
N ALA A 133 11.16 -12.58 -0.80
CA ALA A 133 12.00 -12.73 0.39
C ALA A 133 13.40 -12.12 0.20
N PHE A 134 13.99 -12.24 -0.99
CA PHE A 134 15.26 -11.57 -1.32
C PHE A 134 15.14 -10.05 -1.38
N LEU A 135 14.04 -9.53 -1.92
CA LEU A 135 13.79 -8.08 -1.96
C LEU A 135 13.56 -7.49 -0.56
N SER A 136 12.91 -8.24 0.34
CA SER A 136 12.54 -7.82 1.70
C SER A 136 11.69 -6.54 1.74
N GLY A 137 11.38 -6.04 2.94
CA GLY A 137 10.61 -4.79 3.11
C GLY A 137 9.22 -4.83 2.48
N PHE A 138 8.71 -3.65 2.12
CA PHE A 138 7.36 -3.51 1.54
C PHE A 138 7.25 -4.15 0.16
N THR A 139 8.22 -3.87 -0.73
CA THR A 139 8.23 -4.37 -2.12
C THR A 139 8.34 -5.89 -2.15
N GLY A 140 9.24 -6.47 -1.36
CA GLY A 140 9.35 -7.92 -1.22
C GLY A 140 8.07 -8.54 -0.66
N GLY A 141 7.44 -7.87 0.31
CA GLY A 141 6.16 -8.31 0.88
C GLY A 141 5.03 -8.30 -0.15
N ALA A 142 4.97 -7.26 -1.00
CA ALA A 142 3.98 -7.17 -2.08
C ALA A 142 4.18 -8.26 -3.14
N VAL A 143 5.43 -8.54 -3.54
CA VAL A 143 5.76 -9.59 -4.51
C VAL A 143 5.43 -10.99 -3.94
N ALA A 144 5.85 -11.27 -2.70
CA ALA A 144 5.55 -12.54 -2.05
C ALA A 144 4.05 -12.72 -1.81
N GLY A 145 3.37 -11.67 -1.35
CA GLY A 145 1.92 -11.64 -1.18
C GLY A 145 1.17 -11.85 -2.49
N GLY A 146 1.65 -11.25 -3.59
CA GLY A 146 1.12 -11.48 -4.94
C GLY A 146 1.28 -12.93 -5.40
N GLY A 147 2.41 -13.57 -5.08
CA GLY A 147 2.62 -15.00 -5.33
C GLY A 147 1.64 -15.89 -4.54
N ILE A 148 1.43 -15.58 -3.26
CA ILE A 148 0.44 -16.27 -2.41
C ILE A 148 -0.97 -16.09 -2.96
N LEU A 149 -1.34 -14.85 -3.31
CA LEU A 149 -2.64 -14.52 -3.88
C LEU A 149 -2.88 -15.26 -5.20
N PHE A 150 -1.89 -15.24 -6.10
CA PHE A 150 -1.95 -15.95 -7.39
C PHE A 150 -2.18 -17.46 -7.21
N TYR A 151 -1.51 -18.06 -6.23
CA TYR A 151 -1.70 -19.47 -5.89
C TYR A 151 -3.11 -19.77 -5.39
N ILE A 152 -3.65 -18.93 -4.49
CA ILE A 152 -4.99 -19.09 -3.93
C ILE A 152 -6.06 -18.94 -5.01
N ILE A 153 -5.94 -17.94 -5.88
CA ILE A 153 -6.85 -17.73 -7.02
C ILE A 153 -6.79 -18.93 -7.97
N SER A 154 -5.59 -19.44 -8.26
CA SER A 154 -5.42 -20.61 -9.13
C SER A 154 -6.03 -21.89 -8.53
N ARG A 155 -5.99 -22.05 -7.20
CA ARG A 155 -6.66 -23.14 -6.50
C ARG A 155 -8.19 -22.98 -6.46
N ARG A 156 -8.69 -21.75 -6.36
CA ARG A 156 -10.13 -21.42 -6.45
C ARG A 156 -10.71 -21.88 -7.78
N MET A 157 -10.03 -21.60 -8.90
CA MET A 157 -10.45 -22.06 -10.22
C MET A 157 -10.53 -23.59 -10.35
N ARG A 158 -9.83 -24.32 -9.48
CA ARG A 158 -9.84 -25.80 -9.44
C ARG A 158 -10.76 -26.41 -8.37
N GLY A 159 -11.48 -25.59 -7.60
CA GLY A 159 -12.44 -26.06 -6.59
C GLY A 159 -11.82 -26.71 -5.33
N VAL A 160 -10.55 -26.44 -5.01
CA VAL A 160 -9.85 -27.06 -3.88
C VAL A 160 -10.06 -26.25 -2.58
N PRO A 161 -10.56 -26.83 -1.47
CA PRO A 161 -10.72 -26.14 -0.19
C PRO A 161 -9.38 -25.74 0.45
N SER A 162 -9.32 -24.60 1.14
CA SER A 162 -8.10 -24.07 1.79
C SER A 162 -8.37 -23.57 3.22
N ASP A 163 -8.71 -24.46 4.14
CA ASP A 163 -9.24 -24.17 5.50
C ASP A 163 -8.20 -23.79 6.58
N THR A 164 -7.08 -23.16 6.25
CA THR A 164 -5.99 -22.94 7.23
C THR A 164 -5.38 -21.54 7.22
N TRP A 165 -6.20 -20.47 7.26
CA TRP A 165 -5.69 -19.10 7.16
C TRP A 165 -6.06 -18.13 8.29
N GLU A 166 -6.93 -18.48 9.24
CA GLU A 166 -7.26 -17.59 10.39
C GLU A 166 -6.04 -17.26 11.28
N GLY A 167 -5.12 -18.22 11.47
CA GLY A 167 -3.89 -18.01 12.25
C GLY A 167 -2.92 -16.99 11.63
N ILE A 168 -3.01 -16.74 10.32
CA ILE A 168 -2.09 -15.88 9.58
C ILE A 168 -2.38 -14.40 9.81
N ALA A 169 -3.64 -14.05 10.14
CA ALA A 169 -4.00 -12.70 10.56
C ALA A 169 -3.32 -12.29 11.88
N GLY A 170 -3.23 -13.23 12.84
CA GLY A 170 -2.53 -13.00 14.11
C GLY A 170 -1.02 -12.78 13.93
N VAL A 171 -0.38 -13.53 13.03
CA VAL A 171 1.04 -13.37 12.71
C VAL A 171 1.33 -12.03 12.03
N SER A 172 0.41 -11.53 11.20
CA SER A 172 0.53 -10.19 10.61
C SER A 172 0.49 -9.07 11.66
N GLY A 173 -0.26 -9.24 12.76
CA GLY A 173 -0.30 -8.28 13.87
C GLY A 173 1.02 -8.23 14.64
N ILE A 174 1.60 -9.40 14.93
CA ILE A 174 2.90 -9.52 15.60
C ILE A 174 4.02 -8.91 14.74
N ALA A 175 3.97 -9.13 13.43
CA ALA A 175 4.92 -8.56 12.47
C ALA A 175 4.89 -7.02 12.45
N TRP A 176 3.73 -6.41 12.69
CA TRP A 176 3.61 -4.96 12.82
C TRP A 176 4.29 -4.42 14.08
N CYS A 177 4.20 -5.15 15.20
CA CYS A 177 4.93 -4.79 16.42
C CYS A 177 6.44 -4.83 16.21
N LEU A 178 6.96 -5.83 15.48
CA LEU A 178 8.38 -5.91 15.11
C LEU A 178 8.83 -4.69 14.29
N TRP A 179 7.97 -4.20 13.39
CA TRP A 179 8.24 -2.99 12.63
C TRP A 179 8.33 -1.73 13.50
N LEU A 180 7.36 -1.52 14.40
CA LEU A 180 7.37 -0.39 15.33
C LEU A 180 8.59 -0.42 16.26
N VAL A 181 8.90 -1.60 16.81
CA VAL A 181 10.07 -1.78 17.67
C VAL A 181 11.35 -1.51 16.89
N GLY A 182 11.45 -1.97 15.63
CA GLY A 182 12.57 -1.65 14.75
C GLY A 182 12.79 -0.14 14.59
N PHE A 183 11.73 0.61 14.30
CA PHE A 183 11.80 2.08 14.22
C PHE A 183 12.18 2.73 15.54
N LEU A 184 11.62 2.27 16.66
CA LEU A 184 11.94 2.81 17.98
C LEU A 184 13.42 2.58 18.34
N VAL A 185 13.95 1.39 18.07
CA VAL A 185 15.38 1.08 18.30
C VAL A 185 16.26 1.93 17.39
N PHE A 186 15.84 2.18 16.15
CA PHE A 186 16.58 3.05 15.22
C PHE A 186 16.76 4.47 15.76
N PHE A 187 15.71 5.05 16.36
CA PHE A 187 15.76 6.42 16.92
C PHE A 187 16.38 6.51 18.31
N VAL A 188 16.13 5.53 19.20
CA VAL A 188 16.60 5.56 20.59
C VAL A 188 18.05 5.04 20.71
N PHE A 189 18.43 4.05 19.91
CA PHE A 189 19.75 3.41 19.95
C PHE A 189 20.37 3.29 18.55
N PRO A 190 20.86 4.40 17.98
CA PRO A 190 21.41 4.43 16.62
C PRO A 190 22.64 3.51 16.45
N GLN A 191 23.32 3.15 17.53
CA GLN A 191 24.39 2.15 17.53
C GLN A 191 23.94 0.76 17.04
N TYR A 192 22.65 0.43 17.14
CA TYR A 192 22.05 -0.81 16.64
C TYR A 192 21.27 -0.62 15.34
N TRP A 193 21.62 0.40 14.54
CA TRP A 193 20.90 0.75 13.31
C TRP A 193 20.67 -0.44 12.36
N LEU A 194 21.65 -1.34 12.21
CA LEU A 194 21.52 -2.50 11.32
C LEU A 194 20.46 -3.49 11.81
N LEU A 195 20.46 -3.78 13.11
CA LEU A 195 19.46 -4.64 13.75
C LEU A 195 18.06 -4.02 13.65
N ALA A 196 17.97 -2.71 13.90
CA ALA A 196 16.74 -1.95 13.80
C ALA A 196 16.14 -1.97 12.38
N LEU A 197 16.99 -1.80 11.36
CA LEU A 197 16.60 -1.90 9.95
C LEU A 197 16.11 -3.30 9.57
N PHE A 198 16.81 -4.36 10.00
CA PHE A 198 16.38 -5.72 9.71
C PHE A 198 15.05 -6.06 10.39
N LEU A 199 14.87 -5.67 11.66
CA LEU A 199 13.58 -5.82 12.36
C LEU A 199 12.44 -5.09 11.64
N ALA A 200 12.70 -3.86 11.20
CA ALA A 200 11.73 -3.08 10.45
C ALA A 200 11.41 -3.70 9.08
N ALA A 201 12.43 -4.06 8.32
CA ALA A 201 12.28 -4.60 6.96
C ALA A 201 11.57 -5.97 6.96
N PHE A 202 11.96 -6.90 7.85
CA PHE A 202 11.30 -8.20 7.94
C PHE A 202 9.91 -8.10 8.58
N GLY A 203 9.71 -7.22 9.56
CA GLY A 203 8.39 -6.97 10.13
C GLY A 203 7.38 -6.49 9.07
N VAL A 204 7.79 -5.55 8.22
CA VAL A 204 6.95 -5.08 7.10
C VAL A 204 6.74 -6.17 6.05
N PHE A 205 7.81 -6.86 5.65
CA PHE A 205 7.73 -7.95 4.67
C PHE A 205 6.67 -8.99 5.06
N ILE A 206 6.75 -9.50 6.30
CA ILE A 206 5.81 -10.52 6.80
C ILE A 206 4.39 -9.96 6.85
N LYS A 207 4.20 -8.74 7.36
CA LYS A 207 2.89 -8.09 7.44
C LYS A 207 2.23 -7.97 6.06
N VAL A 208 2.96 -7.45 5.08
CA VAL A 208 2.42 -7.19 3.73
C VAL A 208 2.14 -8.50 2.99
N ALA A 209 3.08 -9.45 3.02
CA ALA A 209 2.91 -10.73 2.34
C ALA A 209 1.67 -11.48 2.82
N PHE A 210 1.46 -11.52 4.14
CA PHE A 210 0.31 -12.21 4.72
C PHE A 210 -0.99 -11.44 4.55
N LYS A 211 -0.98 -10.11 4.68
CA LYS A 211 -2.21 -9.33 4.48
C LYS A 211 -2.69 -9.37 3.02
N ALA A 212 -1.78 -9.28 2.06
CA ALA A 212 -2.10 -9.43 0.64
C ALA A 212 -2.59 -10.87 0.31
N GLY A 213 -1.96 -11.89 0.90
CA GLY A 213 -2.43 -13.27 0.77
C GLY A 213 -3.83 -13.50 1.35
N LEU A 214 -4.14 -12.87 2.50
CA LEU A 214 -5.44 -12.96 3.16
C LEU A 214 -6.58 -12.35 2.35
N ILE A 215 -6.34 -11.32 1.52
CA ILE A 215 -7.37 -10.78 0.61
C ILE A 215 -7.92 -11.88 -0.30
N GLY A 216 -7.05 -12.77 -0.80
CA GLY A 216 -7.45 -13.93 -1.60
C GLY A 216 -8.32 -14.94 -0.84
N VAL A 217 -8.19 -14.98 0.49
CA VAL A 217 -8.94 -15.88 1.37
C VAL A 217 -10.24 -15.25 1.84
N ILE A 218 -10.29 -13.95 2.17
CA ILE A 218 -11.53 -13.31 2.65
C ILE A 218 -12.58 -13.26 1.53
N GLY A 219 -12.16 -13.08 0.28
CA GLY A 219 -13.01 -13.31 -0.90
C GLY A 219 -13.55 -14.75 -1.03
N ARG A 220 -13.21 -15.69 -0.13
CA ARG A 220 -13.78 -17.04 -0.01
C ARG A 220 -14.95 -17.08 0.98
N GLU A 221 -14.86 -16.37 2.10
CA GLU A 221 -15.83 -16.45 3.20
C GLU A 221 -17.11 -15.67 2.93
N GLU A 222 -17.02 -14.52 2.26
CA GLU A 222 -18.21 -13.74 1.90
C GLU A 222 -19.06 -14.41 0.81
N PHE A 223 -18.45 -15.22 -0.06
CA PHE A 223 -19.17 -15.95 -1.11
C PHE A 223 -19.77 -17.29 -0.64
N ASN A 224 -19.34 -17.81 0.51
CA ASN A 224 -19.84 -19.08 1.06
C ASN A 224 -20.90 -18.89 2.16
N LYS A 225 -21.24 -17.64 2.51
CA LYS A 225 -22.43 -17.33 3.30
C LYS A 225 -23.64 -17.29 2.36
N LYS A 226 -24.29 -18.45 2.22
CA LYS A 226 -25.72 -18.51 1.88
C LYS A 226 -26.56 -18.11 3.09
#